data_AF-A0A290ZC68-F1
#
_entry.id   AF-A0A290ZC68-F1
#
_cell.length_a   1.000
_cell.length_b   1.000
_cell.length_c   1.000
_cell.angle_alpha   90.00
_cell.angle_beta   90.00
_cell.angle_gamma   90.00
#
_symmetry.space_group_name_H-M   'P 1'
#
loop_
_entity.id
_entity.type
_entity.pdbx_description
1 polymer ?
#
loop_
_entity_poly.entity_id
_entity_poly.type
_entity_poly.pdbx_seq_one_letter_code
_entity_poly.pdbx_strand_id
1 'polypeptide(L)'
;MISVALLVSLALCSVLLLIGGLGSLRREADAHRGLVLRYVKAILDHEGLPYRFIKWEESSVIRNSRGDSLDTTTIRAEVTESGMLFMRLAFGSGWPQPSRHRGKVRLRVRKLLIGDLPGVNLERTVQWLGDGRLRLVIHFAEPPRVGEEISVVVECDWPGKSMPFMREGKADKFTFRFGRPVPYARYQVTLPEGVDAAFEPFGFSEHDEGVHWGRATDERGRARFYVDGVDVVAHRELGMLLQIS
;
A
#
# COMPACT_ATOMS: atom_id res chain seq x y z
N MET A 1 -19.84 -47.12 38.85
CA MET A 1 -20.51 -45.90 39.36
C MET A 1 -19.51 -44.76 39.26
N ILE A 2 -19.76 -43.74 38.42
CA ILE A 2 -18.91 -42.55 38.40
C ILE A 2 -19.14 -41.82 39.72
N SER A 3 -18.09 -41.66 40.52
CA SER A 3 -18.17 -41.05 41.85
C SER A 3 -18.64 -39.60 41.72
N VAL A 4 -19.61 -39.19 42.54
CA VAL A 4 -20.19 -37.82 42.57
C VAL A 4 -19.08 -36.76 42.69
N ALA A 5 -17.99 -37.08 43.39
CA ALA A 5 -16.82 -36.21 43.52
C ALA A 5 -16.15 -35.89 42.16
N LEU A 6 -16.17 -36.83 41.22
CA LEU A 6 -15.56 -36.71 39.90
C LEU A 6 -16.42 -35.85 38.96
N LEU A 7 -17.74 -35.90 39.12
CA LEU A 7 -18.68 -34.99 38.44
C LEU A 7 -18.56 -33.55 38.96
N VAL A 8 -18.44 -33.37 40.28
CA VAL A 8 -18.26 -32.06 40.90
C VAL A 8 -16.92 -31.44 40.51
N SER A 9 -15.84 -32.21 40.47
CA SER A 9 -14.53 -31.69 40.05
C SER A 9 -14.51 -31.29 38.57
N LEU A 10 -15.15 -32.06 37.69
CA LEU A 10 -15.28 -31.71 36.27
C LEU A 10 -16.10 -30.42 36.08
N ALA A 11 -17.21 -30.28 36.80
CA ALA A 11 -18.04 -29.08 36.75
C ALA A 11 -17.25 -27.85 37.23
N LEU A 12 -16.50 -27.98 38.31
CA LEU A 12 -15.68 -26.89 38.86
C LEU A 12 -14.55 -26.48 37.91
N CYS A 13 -13.84 -27.45 37.30
CA CYS A 13 -12.82 -27.18 36.29
C CYS A 13 -13.41 -26.49 35.05
N SER A 14 -14.61 -26.90 34.62
CA SER A 14 -15.30 -26.31 33.47
C SER A 14 -15.68 -24.85 33.72
N VAL A 15 -16.19 -24.54 34.92
CA VAL A 15 -16.52 -23.17 35.35
C VAL A 15 -15.28 -22.30 35.43
N LEU A 16 -14.17 -22.81 36.00
CA LEU A 16 -12.91 -22.08 36.07
C LEU A 16 -12.32 -21.80 34.68
N LEU A 17 -12.39 -22.76 33.75
CA LEU A 17 -11.97 -22.57 32.36
C LEU A 17 -12.85 -21.53 31.64
N LEU A 18 -14.17 -21.52 31.86
CA LEU A 18 -15.08 -20.52 31.30
C LEU A 18 -14.79 -19.12 31.85
N ILE A 19 -14.56 -18.97 33.15
CA ILE A 19 -14.22 -17.69 33.77
C ILE A 19 -12.85 -17.19 33.28
N GLY A 20 -11.87 -18.08 33.16
CA GLY A 20 -10.56 -17.77 32.58
C GLY A 20 -10.66 -17.33 31.13
N GLY A 21 -11.48 -18.03 30.33
CA GLY A 21 -11.77 -17.68 28.94
C GLY A 21 -12.47 -16.32 28.81
N LEU A 22 -13.49 -16.07 29.62
CA LEU A 22 -14.18 -14.78 29.70
C LEU A 22 -13.24 -13.64 30.11
N GLY A 23 -12.34 -13.88 31.07
CA GLY A 23 -11.35 -12.89 31.49
C GLY A 23 -10.27 -12.60 30.45
N SER A 24 -9.91 -13.59 29.63
CA SER A 24 -9.01 -13.39 28.47
C SER A 24 -9.70 -12.59 27.37
N LEU A 25 -10.92 -12.99 26.99
CA LEU A 25 -11.73 -12.31 25.99
C LEU A 25 -12.03 -10.86 26.37
N ARG A 26 -12.28 -10.59 27.65
CA ARG A 26 -12.52 -9.23 28.15
C ARG A 26 -11.26 -8.36 28.10
N ARG A 27 -10.09 -8.91 28.45
CA ARG A 27 -8.81 -8.20 28.33
C ARG A 27 -8.46 -7.89 26.87
N GLU A 28 -8.74 -8.82 25.97
CA GLU A 28 -8.55 -8.63 24.52
C GLU A 28 -9.54 -7.58 23.97
N ALA A 29 -10.80 -7.62 24.39
CA ALA A 29 -11.80 -6.61 24.04
C ALA A 29 -11.44 -5.21 24.57
N ASP A 30 -10.93 -5.11 25.80
CA ASP A 30 -10.50 -3.84 26.40
C ASP A 30 -9.25 -3.29 25.70
N ALA A 31 -8.29 -4.15 25.33
CA ALA A 31 -7.13 -3.76 24.53
C ALA A 31 -7.54 -3.26 23.13
N HIS A 32 -8.46 -3.96 22.46
CA HIS A 32 -9.02 -3.52 21.18
C HIS A 32 -9.81 -2.21 21.32
N ARG A 33 -10.59 -2.04 22.38
CA ARG A 33 -11.31 -0.78 22.66
C ARG A 33 -10.33 0.38 22.88
N GLY A 34 -9.24 0.16 23.61
CA GLY A 34 -8.18 1.15 23.81
C GLY A 34 -7.52 1.58 22.49
N LEU A 35 -7.21 0.62 21.62
CA LEU A 35 -6.69 0.91 20.27
C LEU A 35 -7.71 1.70 19.45
N VAL A 36 -8.98 1.25 19.39
CA VAL A 36 -10.04 1.92 18.64
C VAL A 36 -10.21 3.37 19.11
N LEU A 37 -10.27 3.62 20.42
CA LEU A 37 -10.36 4.98 20.95
C LEU A 37 -9.15 5.83 20.57
N ARG A 38 -7.93 5.26 20.60
CA ARG A 38 -6.70 5.94 20.19
C ARG A 38 -6.75 6.33 18.71
N TYR A 39 -7.22 5.44 17.82
CA TYR A 39 -7.38 5.72 16.40
C TYR A 39 -8.50 6.72 16.10
N VAL A 40 -9.66 6.59 16.78
CA VAL A 40 -10.78 7.53 16.63
C VAL A 40 -10.36 8.92 17.06
N LYS A 41 -9.66 9.05 18.19
CA LYS A 41 -9.12 10.32 18.64
C LYS A 41 -8.15 10.93 17.61
N ALA A 42 -7.20 10.15 17.10
CA ALA A 42 -6.29 10.61 16.05
C ALA A 42 -7.02 11.00 14.74
N ILE A 43 -8.15 10.37 14.41
CA ILE A 43 -8.95 10.76 13.24
C ILE A 43 -9.73 12.06 13.49
N LEU A 44 -10.23 12.27 14.72
CA LEU A 44 -11.02 13.43 15.09
C LEU A 44 -10.16 14.67 15.35
N ASP A 45 -8.96 14.49 15.92
CA ASP A 45 -8.06 15.58 16.30
C ASP A 45 -7.36 16.23 15.08
N HIS A 46 -7.39 15.57 13.91
CA HIS A 46 -6.69 16.02 12.71
C HIS A 46 -7.64 16.14 11.51
N GLU A 47 -7.91 17.37 11.04
CA GLU A 47 -8.70 17.63 9.83
C GLU A 47 -7.94 17.23 8.53
N GLY A 48 -6.63 16.95 8.63
CA GLY A 48 -5.74 16.66 7.51
C GLY A 48 -4.90 15.39 7.66
N LEU A 49 -3.97 15.19 6.73
CA LEU A 49 -2.90 14.20 6.91
C LEU A 49 -1.82 14.80 7.83
N PRO A 50 -1.42 14.13 8.93
CA PRO A 50 -0.39 14.64 9.85
C PRO A 50 1.04 14.48 9.29
N TYR A 51 1.17 14.42 7.97
CA TYR A 51 2.41 14.28 7.23
C TYR A 51 2.28 14.91 5.84
N ARG A 52 3.45 15.18 5.24
CA ARG A 52 3.60 15.66 3.87
C ARG A 52 4.57 14.75 3.12
N PHE A 53 4.19 14.30 1.93
CA PHE A 53 5.11 13.54 1.08
C PHE A 53 6.25 14.44 0.59
N ILE A 54 7.46 13.91 0.64
CA ILE A 54 8.68 14.51 0.10
C ILE A 54 8.99 13.85 -1.25
N LYS A 55 8.92 12.52 -1.28
CA LYS A 55 9.27 11.71 -2.44
C LYS A 55 8.33 10.51 -2.57
N TRP A 56 7.87 10.24 -3.79
CA TRP A 56 7.10 9.05 -4.14
C TRP A 56 7.72 8.35 -5.33
N GLU A 57 8.06 7.08 -5.20
CA GLU A 57 8.56 6.29 -6.32
C GLU A 57 7.80 4.97 -6.40
N GLU A 58 7.11 4.75 -7.51
CA GLU A 58 6.39 3.51 -7.78
C GLU A 58 7.04 2.77 -8.94
N SER A 59 7.22 1.46 -8.79
CA SER A 59 7.72 0.56 -9.81
C SER A 59 6.77 -0.61 -9.93
N SER A 60 6.17 -0.83 -11.09
CA SER A 60 5.37 -2.01 -11.40
C SER A 60 6.14 -2.92 -12.36
N VAL A 61 6.55 -4.08 -11.87
CA VAL A 61 7.21 -5.09 -12.69
C VAL A 61 6.19 -6.15 -13.08
N ILE A 62 5.75 -6.13 -14.34
CA ILE A 62 4.87 -7.16 -14.89
C ILE A 62 5.73 -8.40 -15.14
N ARG A 63 5.38 -9.51 -14.47
CA ARG A 63 6.23 -10.70 -14.42
C ARG A 63 5.96 -11.70 -15.54
N ASN A 64 4.75 -11.71 -16.09
CA ASN A 64 4.32 -12.73 -17.02
C ASN A 64 3.17 -12.27 -17.94
N SER A 65 2.86 -13.08 -18.94
CA SER A 65 1.75 -12.87 -19.88
C SER A 65 0.36 -12.93 -19.26
N ARG A 66 0.22 -13.35 -18.00
CA ARG A 66 -1.08 -13.30 -17.27
C ARG A 66 -1.36 -11.92 -16.69
N GLY A 67 -0.37 -11.03 -16.68
CA GLY A 67 -0.48 -9.70 -16.07
C GLY A 67 -0.29 -9.71 -14.56
N ASP A 68 0.39 -10.72 -14.01
CA ASP A 68 0.81 -10.67 -12.60
C ASP A 68 1.91 -9.63 -12.44
N SER A 69 1.79 -8.77 -11.43
CA SER A 69 2.73 -7.67 -11.18
C SER A 69 3.33 -7.75 -9.78
N LEU A 70 4.59 -7.35 -9.66
CA LEU A 70 5.16 -6.93 -8.38
C LEU A 70 5.26 -5.41 -8.39
N ASP A 71 4.48 -4.79 -7.53
CA ASP A 71 4.54 -3.35 -7.32
C ASP A 71 5.41 -3.04 -6.11
N THR A 72 6.32 -2.10 -6.26
CA THR A 72 7.11 -1.55 -5.17
C THR A 72 6.88 -0.05 -5.11
N THR A 73 6.45 0.45 -3.97
CA THR A 73 6.27 1.87 -3.71
C THR A 73 7.20 2.31 -2.58
N THR A 74 8.16 3.16 -2.90
CA THR A 74 9.03 3.83 -1.94
C THR A 74 8.47 5.21 -1.63
N ILE A 75 8.28 5.49 -0.35
CA ILE A 75 7.63 6.71 0.14
C ILE A 75 8.54 7.36 1.15
N ARG A 76 8.81 8.64 0.96
CA ARG A 76 9.42 9.51 1.97
C ARG A 76 8.45 10.62 2.34
N ALA A 77 8.23 10.81 3.63
CA ALA A 77 7.30 11.80 4.14
C ALA A 77 7.85 12.47 5.39
N GLU A 78 7.58 13.76 5.55
CA GLU A 78 7.87 14.53 6.77
C GLU A 78 6.63 14.56 7.65
N VAL A 79 6.80 14.34 8.96
CA VAL A 79 5.72 14.44 9.95
C VAL A 79 5.45 15.92 10.23
N THR A 80 4.21 16.36 10.03
CA THR A 80 3.83 17.77 10.19
C THR A 80 3.10 18.05 11.49
N GLU A 81 2.50 17.03 12.09
CA GLU A 81 1.70 17.15 13.32
C GLU A 81 2.11 16.09 14.34
N SER A 82 2.05 16.43 15.62
CA SER A 82 2.41 15.51 16.69
C SER A 82 1.34 14.45 16.88
N GLY A 83 1.72 13.29 17.43
CA GLY A 83 0.76 12.22 17.72
C GLY A 83 0.31 11.43 16.49
N MET A 84 0.99 11.53 15.36
CA MET A 84 0.76 10.68 14.20
C MET A 84 0.99 9.20 14.54
N LEU A 85 -0.07 8.39 14.49
CA LEU A 85 0.00 6.95 14.79
C LEU A 85 -0.03 6.05 13.57
N PHE A 86 -0.46 6.58 12.43
CA PHE A 86 -0.60 5.80 11.23
C PHE A 86 -0.50 6.65 9.96
N MET A 87 -0.15 5.98 8.86
CA MET A 87 -0.17 6.53 7.51
C MET A 87 -1.22 5.79 6.69
N ARG A 88 -2.01 6.52 5.87
CA ARG A 88 -3.06 5.93 5.02
C ARG A 88 -2.69 6.07 3.56
N LEU A 89 -2.78 4.96 2.83
CA LEU A 89 -2.47 4.85 1.41
C LEU A 89 -3.58 4.08 0.70
N ALA A 90 -3.72 4.30 -0.60
CA ALA A 90 -4.66 3.57 -1.43
C ALA A 90 -3.97 3.13 -2.72
N PHE A 91 -4.08 1.84 -3.05
CA PHE A 91 -3.53 1.23 -4.25
C PHE A 91 -4.66 0.57 -5.06
N GLY A 92 -4.48 0.36 -6.35
CA GLY A 92 -5.49 -0.30 -7.16
C GLY A 92 -4.94 -0.85 -8.46
N SER A 93 -5.75 -1.67 -9.12
CA SER A 93 -5.43 -2.22 -10.43
C SER A 93 -5.88 -1.33 -11.59
N GLY A 94 -6.54 -0.20 -11.36
CA GLY A 94 -7.06 0.67 -12.42
C GLY A 94 -8.32 0.16 -13.14
N TRP A 95 -8.75 -1.07 -12.85
CA TRP A 95 -9.97 -1.68 -13.40
C TRP A 95 -10.70 -2.52 -12.35
N PRO A 96 -11.99 -2.88 -12.57
CA PRO A 96 -12.79 -3.67 -11.63
C PRO A 96 -12.35 -5.14 -11.55
N GLN A 97 -11.17 -5.39 -10.98
CA GLN A 97 -10.59 -6.72 -10.88
C GLN A 97 -11.51 -7.66 -10.09
N PRO A 98 -11.75 -8.92 -10.52
CA PRO A 98 -12.63 -9.83 -9.81
C PRO A 98 -12.14 -10.16 -8.39
N SER A 99 -13.08 -10.32 -7.45
CA SER A 99 -12.80 -10.57 -6.02
C SER A 99 -11.87 -11.76 -5.76
N ARG A 100 -11.92 -12.81 -6.59
CA ARG A 100 -11.04 -13.98 -6.49
C ARG A 100 -9.55 -13.65 -6.62
N HIS A 101 -9.20 -12.60 -7.36
CA HIS A 101 -7.82 -12.14 -7.52
C HIS A 101 -7.41 -11.25 -6.33
N ARG A 102 -8.34 -10.41 -5.87
CA ARG A 102 -8.15 -9.54 -4.68
C ARG A 102 -7.73 -10.35 -3.43
N GLY A 103 -8.35 -11.50 -3.18
CA GLY A 103 -7.98 -12.38 -2.05
C GLY A 103 -6.57 -12.98 -2.12
N LYS A 104 -5.92 -12.92 -3.29
CA LYS A 104 -4.56 -13.45 -3.52
C LYS A 104 -3.48 -12.38 -3.43
N VAL A 105 -3.85 -11.10 -3.37
CA VAL A 105 -2.88 -10.01 -3.21
C VAL A 105 -2.11 -10.20 -1.90
N ARG A 106 -0.79 -10.02 -1.97
CA ARG A 106 0.10 -10.12 -0.80
C ARG A 106 0.90 -8.84 -0.69
N LEU A 107 0.79 -8.18 0.45
CA LEU A 107 1.43 -6.90 0.70
C LEU A 107 2.42 -7.02 1.86
N ARG A 108 3.58 -6.38 1.75
CA ARG A 108 4.59 -6.21 2.82
C ARG A 108 4.92 -4.73 2.96
N VAL A 109 5.17 -4.29 4.18
CA VAL A 109 5.58 -2.92 4.48
C VAL A 109 6.81 -2.97 5.36
N ARG A 110 7.83 -2.21 5.00
CA ARG A 110 9.08 -2.09 5.76
C ARG A 110 9.43 -0.63 5.97
N LYS A 111 10.01 -0.31 7.13
CA LYS A 111 10.72 0.96 7.33
C LYS A 111 12.02 0.89 6.53
N LEU A 112 12.43 1.99 5.92
CA LEU A 112 13.77 2.14 5.37
C LEU A 112 14.69 2.80 6.40
N LEU A 113 15.91 2.30 6.45
CA LEU A 113 17.00 2.95 7.18
C LEU A 113 17.69 3.98 6.26
N ILE A 114 18.62 4.75 6.83
CA ILE A 114 19.46 5.68 6.08
C ILE A 114 20.17 4.92 4.95
N GLY A 115 20.13 5.46 3.73
CA GLY A 115 20.68 4.82 2.54
C GLY A 115 19.76 3.77 1.90
N ASP A 116 18.45 3.87 2.12
CA ASP A 116 17.42 2.99 1.53
C ASP A 116 17.59 1.49 1.85
N LEU A 117 18.30 1.19 2.95
CA LEU A 117 18.46 -0.18 3.42
C LEU A 117 17.16 -0.68 4.06
N PRO A 118 16.76 -1.95 3.81
CA PRO A 118 15.54 -2.49 4.38
C PRO A 118 15.66 -2.63 5.90
N GLY A 119 14.78 -1.93 6.61
CA GLY A 119 14.62 -2.03 8.06
C GLY A 119 13.53 -3.03 8.46
N VAL A 120 12.98 -2.82 9.65
CA VAL A 120 11.96 -3.69 10.25
C VAL A 120 10.64 -3.68 9.47
N ASN A 121 9.91 -4.80 9.50
CA ASN A 121 8.54 -4.85 8.99
C ASN A 121 7.64 -3.99 9.88
N LEU A 122 6.79 -3.19 9.26
CA LEU A 122 5.79 -2.40 9.97
C LEU A 122 4.46 -3.14 10.07
N GLU A 123 3.78 -2.94 11.20
CA GLU A 123 2.41 -3.40 11.37
C GLU A 123 1.49 -2.66 10.40
N ARG A 124 0.48 -3.37 9.89
CA ARG A 124 -0.41 -2.84 8.86
C ARG A 124 -1.79 -3.42 8.95
N THR A 125 -2.77 -2.62 8.55
CA THR A 125 -4.14 -3.07 8.27
C THR A 125 -4.45 -2.84 6.81
N VAL A 126 -5.16 -3.80 6.21
CA VAL A 126 -5.52 -3.77 4.80
C VAL A 126 -7.03 -3.94 4.67
N GLN A 127 -7.66 -3.10 3.85
CA GLN A 127 -9.10 -3.14 3.60
C GLN A 127 -9.37 -2.95 2.11
N TRP A 128 -10.22 -3.79 1.53
CA TRP A 128 -10.73 -3.57 0.18
C TRP A 128 -11.89 -2.57 0.21
N LEU A 129 -11.83 -1.57 -0.67
CA LEU A 129 -12.88 -0.57 -0.86
C LEU A 129 -13.90 -1.06 -1.90
N GLY A 130 -15.10 -0.47 -1.87
CA GLY A 130 -16.20 -0.83 -2.78
C GLY A 130 -15.84 -0.65 -4.26
N ASP A 131 -14.95 0.29 -4.56
CA ASP A 131 -14.43 0.57 -5.90
C ASP A 131 -13.31 -0.40 -6.36
N GLY A 132 -12.94 -1.37 -5.52
CA GLY A 132 -11.89 -2.35 -5.81
C GLY A 132 -10.48 -1.89 -5.49
N ARG A 133 -10.28 -0.70 -4.92
CA ARG A 133 -8.97 -0.27 -4.40
C ARG A 133 -8.65 -0.93 -3.07
N LEU A 134 -7.37 -1.12 -2.82
CA LEU A 134 -6.79 -1.58 -1.58
C LEU A 134 -6.41 -0.38 -0.70
N ARG A 135 -7.10 -0.17 0.41
CA ARG A 135 -6.67 0.76 1.45
C ARG A 135 -5.66 0.08 2.35
N LEU A 136 -4.50 0.70 2.49
CA LEU A 136 -3.44 0.32 3.41
C LEU A 136 -3.37 1.35 4.54
N VAL A 137 -3.34 0.87 5.78
CA VAL A 137 -3.01 1.67 6.96
C VAL A 137 -1.72 1.10 7.52
N ILE A 138 -0.67 1.91 7.58
CA ILE A 138 0.63 1.57 8.17
C ILE A 138 0.62 2.11 9.60
N HIS A 139 0.90 1.27 10.58
CA HIS A 139 0.87 1.64 12.00
C HIS A 139 2.27 1.87 12.53
N PHE A 140 2.42 2.91 13.34
CA PHE A 140 3.65 3.20 14.08
C PHE A 140 3.46 2.83 15.55
N ALA A 141 4.39 2.04 16.09
CA ALA A 141 4.35 1.62 17.50
C ALA A 141 4.40 2.85 18.43
N GLU A 142 5.28 3.79 18.10
CA GLU A 142 5.43 5.08 18.74
C GLU A 142 5.20 6.20 17.73
N PRO A 143 4.56 7.33 18.13
CA PRO A 143 4.39 8.46 17.24
C PRO A 143 5.75 9.03 16.84
N PRO A 144 6.03 9.15 15.52
CA PRO A 144 7.20 9.88 15.04
C PRO A 144 7.17 11.35 15.49
N ARG A 145 8.34 11.98 15.58
CA ARG A 145 8.45 13.39 16.01
C ARG A 145 8.06 14.32 14.86
N VAL A 146 7.55 15.50 15.19
CA VAL A 146 7.33 16.56 14.19
C VAL A 146 8.66 16.94 13.54
N GLY A 147 8.67 17.04 12.21
CA GLY A 147 9.86 17.25 11.39
C GLY A 147 10.70 15.99 11.13
N GLU A 148 10.32 14.83 11.68
CA GLU A 148 10.99 13.56 11.38
C GLU A 148 10.63 13.09 9.96
N GLU A 149 11.65 12.66 9.20
CA GLU A 149 11.45 11.97 7.93
C GLU A 149 11.15 10.48 8.16
N ILE A 150 10.00 10.06 7.68
CA ILE A 150 9.59 8.67 7.61
C ILE A 150 9.84 8.16 6.20
N SER A 151 10.65 7.11 6.09
CA SER A 151 10.90 6.38 4.84
C SER A 151 10.36 4.96 4.95
N VAL A 152 9.47 4.59 4.01
CA VAL A 152 8.85 3.26 3.96
C VAL A 152 8.84 2.69 2.56
N VAL A 153 8.90 1.37 2.46
CA VAL A 153 8.67 0.62 1.22
C VAL A 153 7.47 -0.28 1.39
N VAL A 154 6.57 -0.20 0.43
CA VAL A 154 5.43 -1.09 0.27
C VAL A 154 5.70 -2.00 -0.92
N GLU A 155 5.74 -3.31 -0.69
CA GLU A 155 5.83 -4.31 -1.75
C GLU A 155 4.49 -5.03 -1.88
N CYS A 156 3.93 -5.09 -3.08
CA CYS A 156 2.65 -5.72 -3.35
C CYS A 156 2.78 -6.73 -4.50
N ASP A 157 2.57 -8.01 -4.20
CA ASP A 157 2.36 -9.05 -5.20
C ASP A 157 0.89 -9.00 -5.63
N TRP A 158 0.65 -8.67 -6.89
CA TRP A 158 -0.66 -8.36 -7.44
C TRP A 158 -1.02 -9.28 -8.61
N PRO A 159 -1.67 -10.43 -8.35
CA PRO A 159 -2.04 -11.38 -9.39
C PRO A 159 -3.03 -10.77 -10.39
N GLY A 160 -2.71 -10.84 -11.67
CA GLY A 160 -3.53 -10.33 -12.78
C GLY A 160 -3.83 -8.82 -12.69
N LYS A 161 -2.97 -8.01 -12.06
CA LYS A 161 -3.15 -6.54 -12.03
C LYS A 161 -3.27 -5.99 -13.45
N SER A 162 -2.33 -6.39 -14.31
CA SER A 162 -2.16 -5.90 -15.67
C SER A 162 -2.77 -6.88 -16.69
N MET A 163 -3.79 -7.64 -16.29
CA MET A 163 -4.40 -8.66 -17.15
C MET A 163 -5.06 -8.07 -18.42
N PRO A 164 -5.85 -6.98 -18.35
CA PRO A 164 -6.42 -6.35 -19.54
C PRO A 164 -5.33 -5.91 -20.54
N PHE A 165 -4.24 -5.34 -20.02
CA PHE A 165 -3.07 -4.97 -20.79
C PHE A 165 -2.41 -6.19 -21.46
N MET A 166 -2.01 -7.19 -20.67
CA MET A 166 -1.20 -8.33 -21.13
C MET A 166 -1.95 -9.35 -21.97
N ARG A 167 -3.24 -9.61 -21.70
CA ARG A 167 -3.99 -10.68 -22.35
C ARG A 167 -4.99 -10.20 -23.38
N GLU A 168 -5.58 -9.03 -23.15
CA GLU A 168 -6.61 -8.48 -24.02
C GLU A 168 -6.04 -7.45 -25.00
N GLY A 169 -4.76 -7.09 -24.87
CA GLY A 169 -4.09 -6.10 -25.73
C GLY A 169 -4.67 -4.70 -25.58
N LYS A 170 -5.41 -4.44 -24.50
CA LYS A 170 -6.04 -3.14 -24.25
C LYS A 170 -5.00 -2.16 -23.72
N ALA A 171 -5.13 -0.90 -24.13
CA ALA A 171 -4.37 0.16 -23.51
C ALA A 171 -4.70 0.23 -22.00
N ASP A 172 -3.68 0.40 -21.17
CA ASP A 172 -3.82 0.46 -19.71
C ASP A 172 -3.09 1.68 -19.14
N LYS A 173 -3.65 2.22 -18.07
CA LYS A 173 -3.19 3.45 -17.42
C LYS A 173 -2.39 3.10 -16.18
N PHE A 174 -1.15 3.58 -16.16
CA PHE A 174 -0.27 3.48 -15.01
C PHE A 174 -0.06 4.89 -14.47
N THR A 175 -0.92 5.30 -13.55
CA THR A 175 -1.02 6.67 -13.06
C THR A 175 -0.97 6.75 -11.54
N PHE A 176 -0.57 7.92 -11.03
CA PHE A 176 -0.70 8.32 -9.64
C PHE A 176 -1.54 9.61 -9.54
N ARG A 177 -2.19 9.78 -8.38
CA ARG A 177 -2.95 10.98 -8.03
C ARG A 177 -2.83 11.23 -6.54
N PHE A 178 -2.42 12.44 -6.17
CA PHE A 178 -2.23 12.81 -4.77
C PHE A 178 -3.33 13.76 -4.28
N GLY A 179 -3.68 13.67 -2.99
CA GLY A 179 -4.59 14.63 -2.36
C GLY A 179 -3.93 15.94 -1.95
N ARG A 180 -2.59 15.98 -1.93
CA ARG A 180 -1.75 17.14 -1.60
C ARG A 180 -0.58 17.19 -2.59
N PRO A 181 0.08 18.35 -2.76
CA PRO A 181 1.25 18.44 -3.62
C PRO A 181 2.38 17.50 -3.15
N VAL A 182 3.14 16.97 -4.11
CA VAL A 182 4.30 16.09 -3.86
C VAL A 182 5.52 16.65 -4.59
N PRO A 183 6.61 16.99 -3.89
CA PRO A 183 7.79 17.60 -4.52
C PRO A 183 8.43 16.73 -5.61
N TYR A 184 8.40 15.41 -5.47
CA TYR A 184 8.86 14.49 -6.51
C TYR A 184 8.01 13.22 -6.55
N ALA A 185 7.53 12.86 -7.73
CA ALA A 185 6.88 11.58 -7.96
C ALA A 185 7.43 10.91 -9.23
N ARG A 186 7.68 9.60 -9.15
CA ARG A 186 8.07 8.77 -10.28
C ARG A 186 7.20 7.52 -10.35
N TYR A 187 6.82 7.15 -11.57
CA TYR A 187 6.25 5.84 -11.88
C TYR A 187 7.07 5.18 -12.97
N GLN A 188 7.50 3.95 -12.72
CA GLN A 188 8.12 3.07 -13.69
C GLN A 188 7.27 1.81 -13.91
N VAL A 189 7.18 1.37 -15.16
CA VAL A 189 6.62 0.06 -15.53
C VAL A 189 7.68 -0.74 -16.26
N THR A 190 7.92 -1.98 -15.86
CA THR A 190 8.83 -2.90 -16.55
C THR A 190 8.05 -4.09 -17.09
N LEU A 191 8.16 -4.33 -18.39
CA LEU A 191 7.47 -5.41 -19.09
C LEU A 191 8.20 -6.75 -18.96
N PRO A 192 7.54 -7.89 -19.24
CA PRO A 192 8.22 -9.17 -19.40
C PRO A 192 9.23 -9.14 -20.56
N GLU A 193 10.17 -10.08 -20.54
CA GLU A 193 11.15 -10.24 -21.62
C GLU A 193 10.46 -10.51 -22.96
N GLY A 194 10.97 -9.89 -24.03
CA GLY A 194 10.41 -10.01 -25.39
C GLY A 194 9.08 -9.28 -25.62
N VAL A 195 8.53 -8.59 -24.61
CA VAL A 195 7.31 -7.79 -24.75
C VAL A 195 7.69 -6.32 -24.87
N ASP A 196 7.06 -5.64 -25.83
CA ASP A 196 7.18 -4.21 -26.03
C ASP A 196 5.80 -3.53 -26.07
N ALA A 197 5.78 -2.21 -25.93
CA ALA A 197 4.55 -1.43 -25.93
C ALA A 197 4.77 -0.05 -26.56
N ALA A 198 3.72 0.46 -27.21
CA ALA A 198 3.54 1.87 -27.43
C ALA A 198 3.34 2.59 -26.09
N PHE A 199 3.87 3.81 -26.01
CA PHE A 199 3.93 4.62 -24.81
C PHE A 199 3.44 6.05 -25.11
N GLU A 200 2.52 6.54 -24.28
CA GLU A 200 2.05 7.93 -24.32
C GLU A 200 2.04 8.51 -22.89
N PRO A 201 2.68 9.68 -22.65
CA PRO A 201 2.59 10.32 -21.35
C PRO A 201 1.15 10.78 -21.08
N PHE A 202 0.67 10.57 -19.86
CA PHE A 202 -0.70 10.90 -19.46
C PHE A 202 -0.73 11.99 -18.40
N GLY A 203 -1.56 13.02 -18.64
CA GLY A 203 -1.83 14.07 -17.67
C GLY A 203 -0.81 15.22 -17.68
N PHE A 204 0.13 15.25 -18.62
CA PHE A 204 1.15 16.31 -18.77
C PHE A 204 0.92 17.14 -20.03
N SER A 205 1.41 18.38 -20.02
CA SER A 205 1.63 19.19 -21.21
C SER A 205 3.10 19.06 -21.64
N GLU A 206 3.39 19.10 -22.94
CA GLU A 206 4.77 19.13 -23.46
C GLU A 206 5.60 20.31 -22.92
N HIS A 207 4.92 21.34 -22.39
CA HIS A 207 5.53 22.54 -21.83
C HIS A 207 5.61 22.53 -20.30
N ASP A 208 5.21 21.44 -19.63
CA ASP A 208 5.33 21.35 -18.18
C ASP A 208 6.81 21.19 -17.80
N GLU A 209 7.40 22.26 -17.25
CA GLU A 209 8.75 22.24 -16.71
C GLU A 209 8.85 21.23 -15.55
N GLY A 210 9.97 20.49 -15.47
CA GLY A 210 10.21 19.52 -14.40
C GLY A 210 9.50 18.18 -14.57
N VAL A 211 8.96 17.89 -15.76
CA VAL A 211 8.41 16.59 -16.11
C VAL A 211 9.34 15.88 -17.09
N HIS A 212 9.63 14.62 -16.82
CA HIS A 212 10.43 13.76 -17.68
C HIS A 212 9.73 12.44 -17.91
N TRP A 213 9.89 11.89 -19.10
CA TRP A 213 9.40 10.56 -19.42
C TRP A 213 10.26 9.92 -20.48
N GLY A 214 10.17 8.60 -20.56
CA GLY A 214 10.81 7.91 -21.64
C GLY A 214 10.79 6.41 -21.51
N ARG A 215 11.58 5.81 -22.40
CA ARG A 215 11.81 4.38 -22.47
C ARG A 215 13.27 4.11 -22.18
N ALA A 216 13.51 3.04 -21.44
CA ALA A 216 14.81 2.49 -21.14
C ALA A 216 14.73 0.97 -21.25
N THR A 217 15.89 0.33 -21.13
CA THR A 217 16.01 -1.11 -21.01
C THR A 217 16.61 -1.41 -19.65
N ASP A 218 16.08 -2.41 -18.94
CA ASP A 218 16.68 -2.83 -17.68
C ASP A 218 17.93 -3.71 -17.89
N GLU A 219 18.62 -4.05 -16.79
CA GLU A 219 19.81 -4.90 -16.80
C GLU A 219 19.58 -6.30 -17.41
N ARG A 220 18.33 -6.72 -17.55
CA ARG A 220 17.91 -8.00 -18.13
C ARG A 220 17.38 -7.85 -19.56
N GLY A 221 17.57 -6.70 -20.20
CA GLY A 221 17.09 -6.48 -21.56
C GLY A 221 15.59 -6.20 -21.68
N ARG A 222 14.86 -6.02 -20.55
CA ARG A 222 13.40 -5.82 -20.57
C ARG A 222 13.05 -4.36 -20.82
N ALA A 223 11.98 -4.13 -21.59
CA ALA A 223 11.46 -2.79 -21.82
C ALA A 223 10.97 -2.17 -20.51
N ARG A 224 11.42 -0.95 -20.24
CA ARG A 224 11.09 -0.17 -19.05
C ARG A 224 10.61 1.21 -19.49
N PHE A 225 9.43 1.58 -19.04
CA PHE A 225 8.82 2.88 -19.28
C PHE A 225 8.81 3.65 -17.97
N TYR A 226 9.05 4.95 -18.02
CA TYR A 226 9.03 5.77 -16.82
C TYR A 226 8.48 7.17 -17.12
N VAL A 227 7.91 7.74 -16.08
CA VAL A 227 7.47 9.11 -15.98
C VAL A 227 7.88 9.60 -14.60
N ASP A 228 8.48 10.78 -14.52
CA ASP A 228 8.73 11.49 -13.28
C ASP A 228 8.36 12.97 -13.40
N GLY A 229 8.00 13.56 -12.27
CA GLY A 229 7.57 14.94 -12.18
C GLY A 229 8.05 15.58 -10.88
N VAL A 230 8.48 16.83 -11.00
CA VAL A 230 8.81 17.73 -9.89
C VAL A 230 7.58 18.60 -9.58
N ASP A 231 7.37 18.90 -8.30
CA ASP A 231 6.27 19.75 -7.81
C ASP A 231 4.88 19.33 -8.32
N VAL A 232 4.60 18.03 -8.21
CA VAL A 232 3.32 17.44 -8.63
C VAL A 232 2.18 18.08 -7.85
N VAL A 233 1.29 18.77 -8.57
CA VAL A 233 0.13 19.44 -8.00
C VAL A 233 -0.92 18.46 -7.47
N ALA A 234 -1.66 18.89 -6.45
CA ALA A 234 -2.73 18.10 -5.87
C ALA A 234 -3.84 17.79 -6.90
N HIS A 235 -4.48 16.63 -6.75
CA HIS A 235 -5.64 16.15 -7.49
C HIS A 235 -5.47 15.96 -9.00
N ARG A 236 -4.32 16.31 -9.58
CA ARG A 236 -3.97 15.95 -10.95
C ARG A 236 -3.57 14.48 -11.01
N GLU A 237 -4.07 13.79 -12.04
CA GLU A 237 -3.70 12.42 -12.35
C GLU A 237 -2.59 12.45 -13.40
N LEU A 238 -1.49 11.76 -13.11
CA LEU A 238 -0.25 11.81 -13.88
C LEU A 238 0.30 10.41 -14.07
N GLY A 239 0.88 10.11 -15.23
CA GLY A 239 1.53 8.83 -15.47
C GLY A 239 1.66 8.53 -16.94
N MET A 240 1.33 7.30 -17.35
CA MET A 240 1.48 6.84 -18.72
C MET A 240 0.33 5.95 -19.16
N LEU A 241 0.04 5.98 -20.46
CA LEU A 241 -0.76 4.99 -21.15
C LEU A 241 0.18 4.04 -21.90
N LEU A 242 0.00 2.74 -21.71
CA LEU A 242 0.76 1.71 -22.42
C LEU A 242 -0.20 0.84 -23.25
N GLN A 243 0.22 0.46 -24.45
CA GLN A 243 -0.49 -0.51 -25.29
C GLN A 243 0.51 -1.47 -25.92
N ILE A 244 0.29 -2.78 -25.78
CA ILE A 244 1.21 -3.79 -26.33
C ILE A 244 1.26 -3.67 -27.87
N SER A 245 2.48 -3.74 -28.40
CA SER A 245 2.78 -3.70 -29.84
C SER A 245 2.75 -5.07 -30.51
#